data_AF-A0A0F4G6G8-F1
#
_entry.id   AF-A0A0F4G6G8-F1
#
_cell.length_a   1.000
_cell.length_b   1.000
_cell.length_c   1.000
_cell.angle_alpha   90.00
_cell.angle_beta   90.00
_cell.angle_gamma   90.00
#
_symmetry.space_group_name_H-M   'P 1'
#
loop_
_entity.id
_entity.type
_entity.pdbx_description
1 polymer ?
#
loop_
_entity_poly.entity_id
_entity_poly.type
_entity_poly.pdbx_seq_one_letter_code
_entity_poly.pdbx_strand_id
1 'polypeptide(L)'
;MFSWLEGFNLGFDRNDFSTVHKDKLPHITEKSMCLQYAVTHEDFAWAMRGEPGVVGAFEKVYDTEDLIVSFDAINFGFPNRKDNS
;
A
#
# COMPACT_ATOMS: atom_id res chain seq x y z
N MET A 1 6.86 3.34 -0.29
CA MET A 1 6.34 1.97 -0.48
C MET A 1 7.45 0.91 -0.56
N PHE A 2 8.32 0.86 -1.59
CA PHE A 2 9.34 -0.20 -1.67
C PHE A 2 10.29 -0.23 -0.45
N SER A 3 10.72 0.94 0.04
CA SER A 3 11.56 1.01 1.24
C SER A 3 10.87 0.47 2.49
N TRP A 4 9.54 0.53 2.55
CA TRP A 4 8.76 -0.03 3.65
C TRP A 4 8.80 -1.56 3.63
N LEU A 5 8.66 -2.18 2.44
CA LEU A 5 8.79 -3.63 2.28
C LEU A 5 10.19 -4.13 2.61
N GLU A 6 11.22 -3.45 2.13
CA GLU A 6 12.62 -3.79 2.40
C GLU A 6 12.99 -3.61 3.88
N GLY A 7 12.37 -2.64 4.56
CA GLY A 7 12.63 -2.32 5.97
C GLY A 7 12.34 -3.46 6.96
N PHE A 8 11.54 -4.46 6.57
CA PHE A 8 11.31 -5.66 7.39
C PHE A 8 12.53 -6.60 7.42
N ASN A 9 13.52 -6.40 6.54
CA ASN A 9 14.72 -7.23 6.42
C ASN A 9 14.44 -8.73 6.21
N LEU A 10 13.38 -9.05 5.47
CA LEU A 10 12.96 -10.43 5.16
C LEU A 10 13.57 -10.96 3.84
N GLY A 11 14.30 -10.12 3.10
CA GLY A 11 15.00 -10.51 1.86
C GLY A 11 14.27 -10.17 0.56
N PHE A 12 13.21 -9.34 0.61
CA PHE A 12 12.68 -8.67 -0.57
C PHE A 12 13.67 -7.63 -1.11
N ASP A 13 13.86 -7.61 -2.43
CA ASP A 13 14.68 -6.64 -3.16
C ASP A 13 13.86 -6.09 -4.33
N ARG A 14 13.65 -4.76 -4.37
CA ARG A 14 12.90 -4.10 -5.44
C ARG A 14 13.49 -4.30 -6.84
N ASN A 15 14.77 -4.65 -6.94
CA ASN A 15 15.48 -4.84 -8.21
C ASN A 15 15.51 -6.30 -8.66
N ASP A 16 15.08 -7.24 -7.81
CA ASP A 16 14.99 -8.66 -8.13
C ASP A 16 13.58 -9.18 -7.82
N PHE A 17 12.72 -9.21 -8.84
CA PHE A 17 11.34 -9.70 -8.71
C PHE A 17 11.25 -11.21 -8.36
N SER A 18 12.34 -11.98 -8.46
CA SER A 18 12.35 -13.35 -7.94
C SER A 18 12.26 -13.41 -6.42
N THR A 19 12.51 -12.28 -5.74
CA THR A 19 12.33 -12.11 -4.30
C THR A 19 10.91 -11.81 -3.86
N VAL A 20 9.98 -11.57 -4.80
CA VAL A 20 8.54 -11.43 -4.49
C VAL A 20 7.97 -12.80 -4.13
N HIS A 21 8.09 -13.13 -2.85
CA HIS A 21 7.64 -14.39 -2.26
C HIS A 21 7.20 -14.14 -0.83
N LYS A 22 6.20 -14.88 -0.33
CA LYS A 22 5.60 -14.73 1.00
C LYS A 22 6.64 -14.80 2.12
N ASP A 23 7.66 -15.65 1.96
CA ASP A 23 8.72 -15.82 2.97
C ASP A 23 9.71 -14.64 3.01
N LYS A 24 9.64 -13.74 2.02
CA LYS A 24 10.50 -12.56 1.88
C LYS A 24 9.75 -11.24 2.08
N LEU A 25 8.44 -11.30 2.30
CA LEU A 25 7.55 -10.15 2.44
C LEU A 25 6.95 -10.13 3.86
N PRO A 26 6.56 -8.94 4.38
CA PRO A 26 5.74 -8.89 5.59
C PRO A 26 4.40 -9.59 5.37
N HIS A 27 3.61 -9.79 6.43
CA HIS A 27 2.33 -10.47 6.30
C HIS A 27 1.40 -9.73 5.32
N ILE A 28 1.26 -10.33 4.14
CA ILE A 28 0.37 -9.94 3.06
C ILE A 28 -0.43 -11.19 2.73
N THR A 29 -1.75 -11.09 2.79
CA THR A 29 -2.67 -12.21 2.54
C THR A 29 -2.54 -12.71 1.10
N GLU A 30 -3.07 -13.90 0.82
CA GLU A 30 -3.13 -14.50 -0.53
C GLU A 30 -3.85 -13.59 -1.55
N LYS A 31 -4.79 -12.76 -1.08
CA LYS A 31 -5.48 -11.73 -1.88
C LYS A 31 -4.67 -10.44 -2.06
N SER A 32 -3.38 -10.47 -1.74
CA SER A 32 -2.46 -9.34 -1.78
C SER A 32 -2.83 -8.18 -0.85
N MET A 33 -3.64 -8.42 0.19
CA MET A 33 -4.05 -7.39 1.15
C MET A 33 -3.10 -7.36 2.36
N CYS A 34 -2.67 -6.16 2.74
CA CYS A 34 -1.99 -5.89 4.00
C CYS A 34 -2.89 -5.06 4.93
N LEU A 35 -3.17 -5.61 6.12
CA LEU A 35 -4.01 -4.98 7.15
C LEU A 35 -3.21 -4.68 8.42
N GLN A 36 -1.94 -5.06 8.46
CA GLN A 36 -1.11 -5.08 9.66
C GLN A 36 -0.14 -3.88 9.68
N TYR A 37 0.63 -3.78 10.76
CA TYR A 37 1.79 -2.86 10.87
C TYR A 37 1.46 -1.37 10.73
N ALA A 38 0.22 -0.97 10.99
CA ALA A 38 -0.24 0.41 10.77
C ALA A 38 0.07 0.92 9.35
N VAL A 39 0.10 0.03 8.35
CA VAL A 39 0.50 0.33 6.96
C VAL A 39 -0.31 1.47 6.34
N THR A 40 -1.51 1.70 6.83
CA THR A 40 -2.45 2.76 6.42
C THR A 40 -2.06 4.15 6.90
N HIS A 41 -1.14 4.24 7.87
CA HIS A 41 -0.63 5.47 8.47
C HIS A 41 0.78 5.83 7.98
N GLU A 42 1.35 5.02 7.08
CA GLU A 42 2.65 5.27 6.48
C GLU A 42 2.63 6.48 5.54
N ASP A 43 3.77 7.14 5.37
CA ASP A 43 3.92 8.36 4.55
C ASP A 43 3.38 8.19 3.13
N PHE A 44 3.58 7.02 2.52
CA PHE A 44 3.10 6.76 1.15
C PHE A 44 1.57 6.64 1.07
N ALA A 45 0.91 6.22 2.14
CA ALA A 45 -0.55 6.21 2.21
C ALA A 45 -1.08 7.64 2.36
N TRP A 46 -0.44 8.46 3.19
CA TRP A 46 -0.78 9.88 3.34
C TRP A 46 -0.54 10.69 2.07
N ALA A 47 0.55 10.43 1.35
CA ALA A 47 0.84 11.10 0.08
C ALA A 47 -0.30 10.91 -0.94
N MET A 48 -0.90 9.72 -1.01
CA MET A 48 -2.06 9.47 -1.88
C MET A 48 -3.34 10.14 -1.37
N ARG A 49 -3.58 10.10 -0.05
CA ARG A 49 -4.78 10.68 0.56
C ARG A 49 -4.82 12.20 0.47
N GLY A 50 -3.65 12.84 0.55
CA GLY A 50 -3.50 14.28 0.47
C GLY A 50 -3.21 14.81 -0.94
N GLU A 51 -3.24 13.95 -1.97
CA GLU A 51 -2.96 14.37 -3.35
C GLU A 51 -4.01 15.41 -3.81
N PRO A 52 -3.62 16.66 -4.10
CA PRO A 52 -4.57 17.75 -4.36
C PRO A 52 -5.53 17.46 -5.52
N GLY A 53 -5.06 16.76 -6.55
CA GLY A 53 -5.91 16.38 -7.68
C GLY A 53 -7.01 15.38 -7.31
N VAL A 54 -6.76 14.51 -6.32
CA VAL A 54 -7.74 13.54 -5.81
C VAL A 54 -8.69 14.23 -4.84
N VAL A 55 -8.16 14.95 -3.85
CA VAL A 55 -8.96 15.68 -2.86
C VAL A 55 -9.91 16.66 -3.54
N GLY A 56 -9.39 17.49 -4.45
CA GLY A 56 -10.19 18.49 -5.15
C GLY A 56 -11.26 17.93 -6.08
N ALA A 57 -11.18 16.65 -6.48
CA ALA A 57 -12.27 15.99 -7.17
C ALA A 57 -13.43 15.69 -6.21
N PHE A 58 -13.15 15.24 -4.99
CA PHE A 58 -14.16 14.97 -3.97
C PHE A 58 -14.78 16.25 -3.40
N GLU A 59 -13.99 17.32 -3.24
CA GLU A 59 -14.51 18.62 -2.78
C GLU A 59 -15.62 19.13 -3.71
N LYS A 60 -15.43 19.00 -5.03
CA LYS A 60 -16.42 19.37 -6.05
C LYS A 60 -17.66 18.50 -6.04
N VAL A 61 -17.52 17.20 -5.77
CA VAL A 61 -18.65 16.26 -5.74
C VAL A 61 -19.52 16.49 -4.51
N TYR A 62 -18.91 16.85 -3.38
CA TYR A 62 -19.60 17.02 -2.10
C TYR A 62 -19.88 18.48 -1.71
N ASP A 63 -19.45 19.44 -2.52
CA ASP A 63 -19.62 20.89 -2.30
C ASP A 63 -19.07 21.35 -0.93
N THR A 64 -17.93 20.80 -0.53
CA THR A 64 -17.24 21.14 0.73
C THR A 64 -15.76 20.82 0.68
N GLU A 65 -14.93 21.67 1.30
CA GLU A 65 -13.49 21.42 1.56
C GLU A 65 -13.26 20.66 2.87
N ASP A 66 -14.28 20.57 3.75
CA ASP A 66 -14.21 19.83 5.01
C ASP A 66 -14.44 18.33 4.77
N LEU A 67 -13.42 17.67 4.25
CA LEU A 67 -13.42 16.25 3.94
C LEU A 67 -12.74 15.43 5.04
N ILE A 68 -13.41 14.37 5.48
CA ILE A 68 -12.81 13.32 6.30
C ILE A 68 -12.31 12.18 5.43
N VAL A 69 -11.32 11.44 5.94
CA VAL A 69 -10.79 10.25 5.27
C VAL A 69 -10.90 9.03 6.18
N SER A 70 -11.36 7.91 5.64
CA SER A 70 -11.38 6.62 6.32
C SER A 70 -10.09 5.84 6.05
N PHE A 71 -9.69 4.99 6.99
CA PHE A 71 -8.57 4.07 6.81
C PHE A 71 -9.09 2.71 6.33
N ASP A 72 -8.39 2.14 5.35
CA ASP A 72 -8.66 0.81 4.81
C ASP A 72 -7.32 0.14 4.52
N ALA A 73 -7.33 -1.16 4.29
CA ALA A 73 -6.19 -1.98 3.93
C ALA A 73 -5.49 -1.52 2.64
N ILE A 74 -4.23 -1.93 2.48
CA ILE A 74 -3.46 -1.66 1.25
C ILE A 74 -3.27 -2.94 0.45
N ASN A 75 -3.56 -2.87 -0.85
CA ASN A 75 -3.29 -3.96 -1.78
C ASN A 75 -1.88 -3.84 -2.38
N PHE A 76 -1.07 -4.88 -2.22
CA PHE A 76 0.26 -5.01 -2.81
C PHE A 76 0.24 -5.98 -3.99
N GLY A 77 -0.24 -5.50 -5.13
CA GLY A 77 -0.26 -6.28 -6.37
C GLY A 77 1.11 -6.33 -7.03
N PHE A 78 1.73 -7.51 -7.06
CA PHE A 78 2.97 -7.74 -7.80
C PHE A 78 2.70 -8.55 -9.07
N PRO A 79 3.21 -8.13 -10.24
CA PRO A 79 3.09 -8.90 -11.46
C PRO A 79 3.86 -10.23 -11.32
N ASN A 80 3.28 -11.32 -11.82
CA ASN A 80 3.90 -12.65 -11.86
C ASN A 80 4.29 -13.25 -10.50
N ARG A 81 3.64 -12.83 -9.41
CA ARG A 81 3.84 -13.44 -8.09
C ARG A 81 3.42 -14.91 -8.12
N LYS A 82 4.36 -15.82 -7.80
CA LYS A 82 4.21 -17.27 -8.01
C LYS A 82 3.54 -18.01 -6.85
N ASP A 83 3.45 -17.39 -5.68
CA ASP A 83 3.03 -17.99 -4.40
C ASP A 83 1.68 -17.44 -3.89
N ASN A 84 0.89 -16.81 -4.76
CA ASN A 84 -0.43 -16.24 -4.45
C ASN A 84 -1.59 -17.26 -4.53
N SER A 85 -1.29 -18.57 -4.46
CA SER A 85 -2.26 -19.67 -4.58
C SER A 85 -2.31 -20.55 -3.34
#